data_AF-A0A227IPH1-F1
#
_entry.id   AF-A0A227IPH1-F1
#
_cell.length_a   1.000
_cell.length_b   1.000
_cell.length_c   1.000
_cell.angle_alpha   90.00
_cell.angle_beta   90.00
_cell.angle_gamma   90.00
#
_symmetry.space_group_name_H-M   'P 1'
#
loop_
_entity.id
_entity.type
_entity.pdbx_description
1 polymer ?
#
loop_
_entity_poly.entity_id
_entity_poly.type
_entity_poly.pdbx_seq_one_letter_code
_entity_poly.pdbx_strand_id
1 'polypeptide(L)'
;IKVRVKPDNSDVETNNVKMTINPFCEIAVEEAVRLKEQGIAEEVIVVSAGGTQCQEQLRTALALGADRAIHIETADKIEPL
;
A
#
# COMPACT_ATOMS: atom_id res chain seq x y z
N ILE A 1 -4.76 10.41 -14.11
CA ILE A 1 -3.61 11.22 -13.62
C ILE A 1 -2.56 11.21 -14.71
N LYS A 2 -1.99 12.36 -15.11
CA LYS A 2 -0.92 12.41 -16.11
C LYS A 2 0.42 12.50 -15.38
N VAL A 3 1.22 11.44 -15.46
CA VAL A 3 2.56 11.39 -14.86
C VAL A 3 3.45 12.44 -15.54
N ARG A 4 4.21 13.19 -14.73
CA ARG A 4 5.21 14.15 -15.21
C ARG A 4 6.59 13.67 -14.77
N VAL A 5 7.58 13.91 -15.61
CA VAL A 5 8.99 13.65 -15.29
C VAL A 5 9.60 14.95 -14.77
N LYS A 6 10.50 14.86 -13.79
CA LYS A 6 11.24 16.02 -13.29
C LYS A 6 12.07 16.67 -14.40
N PRO A 7 12.33 17.99 -14.35
CA PRO A 7 13.12 18.70 -15.38
C PRO A 7 14.54 18.15 -15.57
N ASP A 8 15.12 17.56 -14.53
CA ASP A 8 16.46 16.96 -14.52
C ASP A 8 16.49 15.50 -15.03
N ASN A 9 15.33 14.95 -15.43
CA ASN A 9 15.15 13.55 -15.84
C ASN A 9 15.57 12.50 -14.78
N SER A 10 15.65 12.89 -13.50
CA SER A 10 16.08 11.98 -12.43
C SER A 10 15.00 11.01 -11.98
N ASP A 11 13.72 11.42 -12.03
CA ASP A 11 12.59 10.65 -11.53
C ASP A 11 11.24 11.23 -12.01
N VAL A 12 10.14 10.59 -11.62
CA VAL A 12 8.78 11.14 -11.74
C VAL A 12 8.52 12.22 -10.69
N GLU A 13 7.70 13.21 -11.04
CA GLU A 13 7.24 14.25 -10.14
C GLU A 13 6.14 13.70 -9.22
N THR A 14 6.45 13.52 -7.94
CA THR A 14 5.52 13.01 -6.92
C THR A 14 4.94 14.11 -6.03
N ASN A 15 5.45 15.34 -6.15
CA ASN A 15 4.96 16.48 -5.38
C ASN A 15 3.47 16.75 -5.66
N ASN A 16 2.67 16.87 -4.61
CA ASN A 16 1.21 17.06 -4.67
C ASN A 16 0.44 15.95 -5.40
N VAL A 17 1.04 14.77 -5.60
CA VAL A 17 0.32 13.59 -6.09
C VAL A 17 -0.25 12.84 -4.90
N LYS A 18 -1.57 12.65 -4.89
CA LYS A 18 -2.21 11.78 -3.90
C LYS A 18 -1.83 10.33 -4.21
N MET A 19 -1.09 9.70 -3.30
CA MET A 19 -0.73 8.29 -3.38
C MET A 19 -1.89 7.46 -2.82
N THR A 20 -2.28 6.40 -3.53
CA THR A 20 -3.33 5.46 -3.10
C THR A 20 -2.74 4.07 -2.91
N ILE A 21 -3.52 3.17 -2.32
CA ILE A 21 -3.20 1.76 -2.38
C ILE A 21 -3.05 1.34 -3.85
N ASN A 22 -2.08 0.49 -4.13
CA ASN A 22 -1.89 -0.05 -5.47
C ASN A 22 -3.14 -0.88 -5.85
N PRO A 23 -3.70 -0.75 -7.07
CA PRO A 23 -4.91 -1.49 -7.46
C PRO A 23 -4.81 -3.01 -7.33
N PHE A 24 -3.63 -3.59 -7.53
CA PHE A 24 -3.42 -5.02 -7.33
C PHE A 24 -3.43 -5.40 -5.84
N CYS A 25 -2.86 -4.54 -4.99
CA CYS A 25 -2.92 -4.72 -3.55
C CYS A 25 -4.35 -4.60 -3.01
N GLU A 26 -5.18 -3.72 -3.61
CA GLU A 26 -6.60 -3.61 -3.24
C GLU A 26 -7.36 -4.92 -3.50
N ILE A 27 -7.14 -5.55 -4.66
CA ILE A 27 -7.71 -6.87 -4.98
C ILE A 27 -7.19 -7.95 -4.04
N ALA A 28 -5.90 -7.90 -3.69
CA ALA A 28 -5.30 -8.87 -2.77
C ALA A 28 -5.88 -8.76 -1.35
N VAL A 29 -6.11 -7.55 -0.86
CA VAL A 29 -6.77 -7.32 0.43
C VAL A 29 -8.21 -7.83 0.41
N GLU A 30 -8.97 -7.52 -0.64
CA GLU A 30 -10.35 -8.01 -0.82
C GLU A 30 -10.42 -9.54 -0.78
N GLU A 31 -9.57 -10.24 -1.52
CA GLU A 31 -9.59 -11.71 -1.55
C GLU A 31 -9.16 -12.32 -0.21
N ALA A 32 -8.19 -11.72 0.48
CA ALA A 32 -7.79 -12.16 1.82
C ALA A 32 -8.94 -12.03 2.83
N VAL A 33 -9.71 -10.94 2.76
CA VAL A 33 -10.91 -10.73 3.60
C VAL A 33 -11.96 -11.79 3.28
N ARG A 34 -12.22 -12.10 2.01
CA ARG A 34 -13.16 -13.17 1.62
C ARG A 34 -12.76 -14.54 2.13
N LEU A 35 -11.47 -14.89 2.07
CA LEU A 35 -10.98 -16.16 2.63
C LEU A 35 -11.21 -16.22 4.15
N LYS A 36 -11.06 -15.10 4.86
CA LYS A 36 -11.38 -15.01 6.28
C LYS A 36 -12.88 -15.15 6.55
N GLU A 37 -13.74 -14.49 5.77
CA GLU A 37 -15.20 -14.62 5.88
C GLU A 37 -15.70 -16.05 5.59
N GLN A 38 -15.00 -16.78 4.72
CA GLN A 38 -15.24 -18.21 4.45
C GLN A 38 -14.73 -19.14 5.57
N GLY A 39 -14.03 -18.61 6.57
CA GLY A 39 -13.41 -19.39 7.65
C GLY A 39 -12.17 -20.17 7.21
N ILE A 40 -11.57 -19.83 6.06
CA ILE A 40 -10.33 -20.45 5.56
C ILE A 40 -9.11 -19.81 6.22
N ALA A 41 -9.16 -18.49 6.46
CA ALA A 41 -8.14 -17.74 7.17
C ALA A 41 -8.66 -17.27 8.53
N GLU A 42 -7.80 -17.28 9.54
CA GLU A 42 -8.14 -16.80 10.89
C GLU A 42 -7.89 -15.28 11.03
N GLU A 43 -6.87 -14.76 10.36
CA GLU A 43 -6.42 -13.38 10.48
C GLU A 43 -5.89 -12.85 9.14
N VAL A 44 -6.18 -11.59 8.82
CA VAL A 44 -5.62 -10.87 7.67
C VAL A 44 -4.65 -9.81 8.17
N ILE A 45 -3.36 -10.00 7.88
CA ILE A 45 -2.28 -9.09 8.25
C ILE A 45 -1.77 -8.39 6.99
N VAL A 46 -1.84 -7.06 6.96
CA VAL A 46 -1.32 -6.26 5.84
C VAL A 46 0.03 -5.66 6.19
N VAL A 47 0.95 -5.68 5.24
CA VAL A 47 2.33 -5.21 5.44
C VAL A 47 2.68 -4.20 4.36
N SER A 48 3.30 -3.09 4.76
CA SER A 48 3.87 -2.12 3.83
C SER A 48 5.21 -1.64 4.37
N ALA A 49 6.19 -1.54 3.47
CA ALA A 49 7.50 -1.00 3.75
C ALA A 49 7.66 0.38 3.12
N GLY A 50 8.43 1.26 3.76
CA GLY A 50 8.75 2.59 3.24
C GLY A 50 8.53 3.69 4.26
N GLY A 51 8.51 4.94 3.78
CA GLY A 51 8.36 6.12 4.64
C GLY A 51 7.00 6.23 5.31
N THR A 52 6.82 7.30 6.08
CA THR A 52 5.58 7.58 6.84
C THR A 52 4.32 7.65 5.97
N GLN A 53 4.47 7.94 4.68
CA GLN A 53 3.38 7.92 3.71
C GLN A 53 2.62 6.58 3.65
N CYS A 54 3.30 5.45 3.85
CA CYS A 54 2.71 4.11 3.81
C CYS A 54 1.60 3.90 4.85
N GLN A 55 1.58 4.69 5.92
CA GLN A 55 0.58 4.59 6.97
C GLN A 55 -0.83 4.92 6.46
N GLU A 56 -0.98 5.79 5.46
CA GLU A 56 -2.31 6.08 4.88
C GLU A 56 -2.87 4.84 4.18
N GLN A 57 -2.06 4.15 3.37
CA GLN A 57 -2.49 2.94 2.66
C GLN A 57 -2.75 1.77 3.63
N LEU A 58 -1.93 1.64 4.68
CA LEU A 58 -2.19 0.66 5.75
C LEU A 58 -3.53 0.92 6.45
N ARG A 59 -3.86 2.19 6.75
CA ARG A 59 -5.17 2.56 7.32
C ARG A 59 -6.31 2.26 6.36
N THR A 60 -6.13 2.48 5.05
CA THR A 60 -7.13 2.07 4.05
C THR A 60 -7.35 0.56 4.06
N ALA A 61 -6.29 -0.24 4.11
CA ALA A 61 -6.40 -1.69 4.13
C ALA A 61 -7.07 -2.22 5.42
N LEU A 62 -6.79 -1.60 6.58
CA LEU A 62 -7.50 -1.87 7.82
C LEU A 62 -9.00 -1.55 7.70
N ALA A 63 -9.34 -0.42 7.07
CA ALA A 63 -10.73 -0.03 6.85
C ALA A 63 -11.49 -0.97 5.88
N LEU A 64 -10.76 -1.66 4.98
CA LEU A 64 -11.30 -2.67 4.07
C LEU A 64 -11.55 -4.04 4.73
N GLY A 65 -11.03 -4.27 5.95
CA GLY A 65 -11.29 -5.51 6.70
C GLY A 65 -10.04 -6.28 7.14
N ALA A 66 -8.83 -5.74 6.94
CA ALA A 66 -7.64 -6.31 7.56
C ALA A 66 -7.67 -6.15 9.09
N ASP A 67 -7.17 -7.14 9.82
CA ASP A 67 -7.19 -7.17 11.29
C ASP A 67 -6.11 -6.28 11.90
N ARG A 68 -4.91 -6.37 11.33
CA ARG A 68 -3.76 -5.59 11.79
C ARG A 68 -2.82 -5.23 10.65
N ALA A 69 -2.07 -4.16 10.86
CA ALA A 69 -1.10 -3.64 9.93
C ALA A 69 0.31 -3.69 10.51
N ILE A 70 1.29 -3.99 9.66
CA ILE A 70 2.72 -3.88 9.96
C ILE A 70 3.32 -2.82 9.04
N HIS A 71 3.88 -1.77 9.64
CA HIS A 71 4.66 -0.76 8.92
C HIS A 71 6.14 -1.06 9.13
N ILE A 72 6.83 -1.42 8.05
CA ILE A 72 8.29 -1.53 8.03
C ILE A 72 8.83 -0.15 7.65
N GLU A 73 9.11 0.68 8.66
CA GLU A 73 9.60 2.03 8.45
C GLU A 73 11.05 2.01 7.91
N THR A 74 11.25 2.61 6.74
CA THR A 74 12.58 2.84 6.17
C THR A 74 12.57 4.08 5.29
N ALA A 75 13.69 4.80 5.28
CA ALA A 75 13.96 5.90 4.36
C ALA A 75 14.60 5.43 3.04
N ASP A 76 14.96 4.14 2.94
CA ASP A 76 15.61 3.57 1.77
C ASP A 76 14.62 3.43 0.60
N LYS A 77 15.12 3.63 -0.63
CA LYS A 77 14.38 3.23 -1.82
C LYS A 77 14.36 1.70 -1.88
N ILE A 78 13.17 1.14 -1.66
CA ILE A 78 12.88 -0.29 -1.66
C ILE A 78 12.44 -0.82 -3.04
N GLU A 79 12.57 -0.01 -4.10
CA GLU A 79 12.21 -0.40 -5.46
C GLU A 79 13.31 -1.23 -6.15
N PRO A 80 12.96 -2.13 -7.10
CA PRO A 80 11.60 -2.46 -7.53
C PRO A 80 11.03 -3.64 -6.72
N LEU A 81 9.86 -3.43 -6.10
CA LEU A 81 9.03 -4.47 -5.48
C LEU A 81 7.75 -4.66 -6.29
#